data_AF-A0A381VM79-F1
#
_entry.id   AF-A0A381VM79-F1
#
_cell.length_a   1.000
_cell.length_b   1.000
_cell.length_c   1.000
_cell.angle_alpha   90.00
_cell.angle_beta   90.00
_cell.angle_gamma   90.00
#
_symmetry.space_group_name_H-M   'P 1'
#
loop_
_entity.id
_entity.type
_entity.pdbx_description
1 polymer ?
#
loop_
_entity_poly.entity_id
_entity_poly.type
_entity_poly.pdbx_seq_one_letter_code
_entity_poly.pdbx_strand_id
1 'polypeptide(L)'
;MTKRSVTLIMIVLLLSYAPVPDYSPTEDNPIVQSLDRTVERVEISPDPNSIQDLGSPLIYSGSEDLRVIRADSSIGVYTLAGLLPSVQMSTELTQPRNDLAIVLVDGEVGLWEARMAILEVGNIEVRSTIPPSGFLVQAPPDDITALSLVEEVEAIHVVPAGLLVHPDLRLANGEQTLLVEVLGWKDSDLNRHDKPGMGFDDTLNIAASLWLQEYWSPEPGRMWGLITSDDVDEIVKHPSVAYVAPMPVLVLHNDQARVNMGINTVESTFIT
;
A
#
# COMPACT_ATOMS: atom_id res chain seq x y z
N MET A 1 0.28 19.30 -51.50
CA MET A 1 1.59 18.65 -51.22
C MET A 1 1.53 17.59 -50.11
N THR A 2 0.62 17.70 -49.14
CA THR A 2 0.50 16.78 -47.99
C THR A 2 0.17 15.32 -48.34
N LYS A 3 -0.73 15.07 -49.31
CA LYS A 3 -1.12 13.71 -49.72
C LYS A 3 0.02 12.88 -50.35
N ARG A 4 1.05 13.53 -50.89
CA ARG A 4 2.22 12.85 -51.50
C ARG A 4 3.29 12.49 -50.46
N SER A 5 3.40 13.27 -49.38
CA SER A 5 4.33 12.95 -48.28
C SER A 5 3.83 11.78 -47.44
N VAL A 6 2.51 11.67 -47.21
CA VAL A 6 1.93 10.57 -46.42
C VAL A 6 2.10 9.22 -47.13
N THR A 7 1.88 9.15 -48.45
CA THR A 7 2.13 7.94 -49.22
C THR A 7 3.61 7.56 -49.25
N LEU A 8 4.51 8.54 -49.30
CA LEU A 8 5.95 8.27 -49.29
C LEU A 8 6.42 7.69 -47.95
N ILE A 9 5.91 8.23 -46.84
CA ILE A 9 6.20 7.72 -45.48
C ILE A 9 5.64 6.29 -45.32
N MET A 10 4.43 6.04 -45.80
CA MET A 10 3.81 4.71 -45.72
C MET A 10 4.57 3.67 -46.54
N ILE A 11 5.08 4.03 -47.73
CA ILE A 11 5.89 3.14 -48.57
C ILE A 11 7.21 2.79 -47.87
N VAL A 12 7.88 3.77 -47.28
CA VAL A 12 9.14 3.54 -46.54
C VAL A 12 8.91 2.61 -45.34
N LEU A 13 7.80 2.78 -44.61
CA LEU A 13 7.49 1.97 -43.45
C LEU A 13 7.06 0.54 -43.82
N LEU A 14 6.51 0.32 -45.02
CA LEU A 14 6.21 -1.01 -45.54
C LEU A 14 7.47 -1.74 -46.05
N LEU A 15 8.44 -1.00 -46.61
CA LEU A 15 9.72 -1.55 -47.07
C LEU A 15 10.59 -2.09 -45.91
N SER A 16 10.49 -1.52 -44.71
CA SER A 16 11.22 -2.01 -43.54
C SER A 16 10.69 -3.35 -42.98
N TYR A 17 9.50 -3.78 -43.42
CA TYR A 17 8.89 -5.06 -43.05
C TYR A 17 9.11 -6.16 -44.11
N ALA A 18 9.84 -5.88 -45.19
CA ALA A 18 10.15 -6.90 -46.18
C ALA A 18 11.25 -7.86 -45.64
N PRO A 19 11.02 -9.19 -45.65
CA PRO A 19 12.05 -10.14 -45.25
C PRO A 19 13.21 -10.10 -46.26
N VAL A 20 14.45 -10.07 -45.74
CA VAL A 20 15.66 -10.12 -46.56
C VAL A 20 15.75 -11.51 -47.19
N PRO A 21 15.77 -11.64 -48.54
CA PRO A 21 15.98 -12.92 -49.17
C PRO A 21 17.42 -13.39 -48.90
N ASP A 22 17.55 -14.56 -48.30
CA ASP A 22 18.84 -15.21 -48.04
C ASP A 22 19.39 -15.73 -49.38
N TYR A 23 20.27 -14.95 -50.00
CA TYR A 23 20.95 -15.35 -51.23
C TYR A 23 22.14 -16.26 -50.87
N SER A 24 21.88 -17.56 -50.83
CA SER A 24 22.93 -18.58 -50.91
C SER A 24 23.22 -18.87 -52.38
N PRO A 25 24.39 -18.51 -52.95
CA PRO A 25 24.74 -18.90 -54.31
C PRO A 25 25.12 -20.39 -54.33
N THR A 26 24.34 -21.19 -55.04
CA THR A 26 24.74 -22.53 -55.46
C THR A 26 25.77 -22.42 -56.59
N GLU A 27 27.03 -22.67 -56.30
CA GLU A 27 28.05 -23.02 -57.31
C GLU A 27 28.71 -24.35 -56.93
N ASP A 28 28.79 -25.22 -57.94
CA ASP A 28 29.43 -26.52 -57.91
C ASP A 28 30.95 -26.41 -57.65
N ASN A 29 31.41 -27.30 -56.77
CA ASN A 29 32.78 -27.54 -56.28
C ASN A 29 33.83 -27.76 -57.41
N PRO A 30 35.14 -27.45 -57.19
CA PRO A 30 35.97 -28.45 -56.50
C PRO A 30 37.13 -27.95 -55.60
N ILE A 31 37.27 -28.69 -54.50
CA ILE A 31 38.48 -29.02 -53.72
C ILE A 31 39.13 -27.87 -52.95
N VAL A 32 38.57 -27.61 -51.77
CA VAL A 32 39.35 -27.26 -50.59
C VAL A 32 39.13 -28.37 -49.58
N GLN A 33 40.21 -29.03 -49.16
CA GLN A 33 40.20 -30.00 -48.06
C GLN A 33 39.50 -29.38 -46.85
N SER A 34 38.23 -29.70 -46.62
CA SER A 34 37.61 -29.46 -45.32
C SER A 34 38.26 -30.44 -44.35
N LEU A 35 38.93 -29.91 -43.34
CA LEU A 35 39.01 -30.63 -42.08
C LEU A 35 37.57 -30.65 -41.54
N ASP A 36 36.75 -31.58 -42.04
CA ASP A 36 35.47 -31.92 -41.45
C ASP A 36 35.78 -32.56 -40.09
N ARG A 37 35.99 -31.69 -39.10
CA ARG A 37 35.73 -32.06 -37.72
C ARG A 37 34.25 -32.36 -37.70
N THR A 38 33.91 -33.65 -37.75
CA THR A 38 32.63 -34.15 -37.30
C THR A 38 32.50 -33.73 -35.84
N VAL A 39 31.95 -32.54 -35.62
CA VAL A 39 31.56 -32.07 -34.30
C VAL A 39 30.33 -32.89 -33.94
N GLU A 40 30.58 -34.09 -33.43
CA GLU A 40 29.56 -34.85 -32.73
C GLU A 40 29.21 -34.04 -31.49
N ARG A 41 28.09 -33.32 -31.55
CA ARG A 41 27.56 -32.59 -30.41
C ARG A 41 27.10 -33.63 -29.39
N VAL A 42 27.98 -33.94 -28.44
CA VAL A 42 27.64 -34.79 -27.29
C VAL A 42 26.63 -34.02 -26.46
N GLU A 43 25.35 -34.34 -26.62
CA GLU A 43 24.30 -33.82 -25.76
C GLU A 43 24.29 -34.66 -24.48
N ILE A 44 24.76 -34.07 -23.39
CA ILE A 44 24.67 -34.68 -22.06
C ILE A 44 23.23 -34.47 -21.61
N SER A 45 22.37 -35.47 -21.83
CA SER A 45 21.06 -35.48 -21.20
C SER A 45 21.25 -35.50 -19.69
N PRO A 46 20.55 -34.64 -18.93
CA PRO A 46 20.58 -34.69 -17.48
C PRO A 46 20.25 -36.11 -17.01
N ASP A 47 21.09 -36.67 -16.14
CA ASP A 47 20.78 -37.95 -15.52
C ASP A 47 19.56 -37.74 -14.60
N PRO A 48 18.42 -38.39 -14.87
CA PRO A 48 17.19 -38.20 -14.08
C PRO A 48 17.34 -38.65 -12.62
N ASN A 49 18.45 -39.31 -12.26
CA ASN A 49 18.80 -39.68 -10.88
C ASN A 49 19.92 -38.81 -10.28
N SER A 50 20.36 -37.75 -10.97
CA SER A 50 21.33 -36.79 -10.45
C SER A 50 20.66 -35.81 -9.50
N ILE A 51 21.27 -35.58 -8.33
CA ILE A 51 20.85 -34.53 -7.38
C ILE A 51 20.81 -33.12 -8.00
N GLN A 52 21.48 -32.91 -9.14
CA GLN A 52 21.51 -31.63 -9.86
C GLN A 52 20.36 -31.48 -10.88
N ASP A 53 19.63 -32.54 -11.18
CA ASP A 53 18.43 -32.47 -12.02
C ASP A 53 17.19 -32.53 -11.12
N LEU A 54 16.66 -31.36 -10.76
CA LEU A 54 15.45 -31.25 -9.93
C LEU A 54 14.17 -31.60 -10.71
N GLY A 55 14.29 -31.97 -11.99
CA GLY A 55 13.17 -32.19 -12.90
C GLY A 55 12.38 -30.90 -13.17
N SER A 56 11.37 -31.00 -14.01
CA SER A 56 10.42 -29.90 -14.21
C SER A 56 9.52 -29.78 -12.98
N PRO A 57 9.35 -28.57 -12.41
CA PRO A 57 8.50 -28.39 -11.25
C PRO A 57 7.06 -28.82 -11.57
N LEU A 58 6.48 -29.66 -10.70
CA LEU A 58 5.05 -29.95 -10.70
C LEU A 58 4.32 -28.70 -10.21
N ILE A 59 3.89 -27.85 -11.14
CA ILE A 59 3.05 -26.70 -10.84
C ILE A 59 1.63 -27.23 -10.65
N TYR A 60 1.20 -27.29 -9.38
CA TYR A 60 -0.18 -27.58 -9.02
C TYR A 60 -0.87 -26.27 -8.65
N SER A 61 -1.85 -25.84 -9.46
CA SER A 61 -2.79 -24.79 -9.08
C SER A 61 -3.85 -25.39 -8.17
N GLY A 62 -3.80 -25.04 -6.88
CA GLY A 62 -4.88 -25.35 -5.94
C GLY A 62 -6.14 -24.54 -6.25
N SER A 63 -7.23 -24.82 -5.54
CA SER A 63 -8.40 -23.96 -5.52
C SER A 63 -8.13 -22.74 -4.63
N GLU A 64 -8.33 -21.54 -5.16
CA GLU A 64 -8.33 -20.32 -4.35
C GLU A 64 -9.65 -20.26 -3.58
N ASP A 65 -9.56 -19.93 -2.29
CA ASP A 65 -10.72 -19.67 -1.46
C ASP A 65 -11.14 -18.21 -1.60
N LEU A 66 -12.43 -17.95 -1.45
CA LEU A 66 -12.99 -16.61 -1.61
C LEU A 66 -12.72 -15.77 -0.37
N ARG A 67 -12.33 -14.51 -0.58
CA ARG A 67 -12.16 -13.61 0.55
C ARG A 67 -13.53 -13.27 1.13
N VAL A 68 -13.64 -13.33 2.45
CA VAL A 68 -14.87 -12.91 3.12
C VAL A 68 -15.07 -11.40 2.92
N ILE A 69 -16.27 -10.98 2.50
CA ILE A 69 -16.62 -9.57 2.30
C ILE A 69 -16.86 -8.89 3.66
N ARG A 70 -15.76 -8.54 4.33
CA ARG A 70 -15.74 -7.80 5.60
C ARG A 70 -14.42 -7.03 5.75
N ALA A 71 -14.36 -6.14 6.72
CA ALA A 71 -13.13 -5.43 7.09
C ALA A 71 -12.93 -5.42 8.60
N ASP A 72 -11.83 -6.00 9.06
CA ASP A 72 -11.48 -6.17 10.47
C ASP A 72 -10.61 -4.97 10.91
N SER A 73 -11.22 -4.02 11.62
CA SER A 73 -10.59 -2.75 12.04
C SER A 73 -10.24 -2.74 13.54
N SER A 74 -9.50 -1.73 13.99
CA SER A 74 -9.11 -1.56 15.40
C SER A 74 -10.26 -1.20 16.35
N ILE A 75 -11.46 -0.93 15.82
CA ILE A 75 -12.65 -0.59 16.61
C ILE A 75 -13.76 -1.64 16.48
N GLY A 76 -13.61 -2.64 15.61
CA GLY A 76 -14.69 -3.57 15.27
C GLY A 76 -14.59 -4.11 13.85
N VAL A 77 -15.61 -4.86 13.46
CA VAL A 77 -15.69 -5.51 12.14
C VAL A 77 -16.77 -4.83 11.30
N TYR A 78 -16.41 -4.34 10.12
CA TYR A 78 -17.37 -3.87 9.13
C TYR A 78 -17.88 -5.07 8.34
N THR A 79 -19.19 -5.22 8.32
CA THR A 79 -19.94 -6.22 7.56
C THR A 79 -20.89 -5.52 6.62
N LEU A 80 -21.54 -6.23 5.68
CA LEU A 80 -22.56 -5.63 4.80
C LEU A 80 -23.67 -4.86 5.53
N ALA A 81 -23.98 -5.21 6.79
CA ALA A 81 -24.99 -4.52 7.60
C ALA A 81 -24.47 -3.27 8.32
N GLY A 82 -23.14 -3.05 8.34
CA GLY A 82 -22.48 -1.96 9.05
C GLY A 82 -21.40 -2.43 10.03
N LEU A 83 -20.98 -1.51 10.90
CA LEU A 83 -19.94 -1.73 11.90
C LEU A 83 -20.49 -2.49 13.11
N LEU A 84 -19.85 -3.62 13.42
CA LEU A 84 -19.99 -4.34 14.69
C LEU A 84 -18.88 -3.89 15.64
N PRO A 85 -19.14 -2.97 16.59
CA PRO A 85 -18.11 -2.42 17.46
C PRO A 85 -17.59 -3.50 18.42
N SER A 86 -16.27 -3.51 18.62
CA SER A 86 -15.59 -4.38 19.59
C SER A 86 -14.93 -3.61 20.74
N VAL A 87 -14.88 -2.27 20.62
CA VAL A 87 -14.22 -1.37 21.56
C VAL A 87 -15.19 -0.26 21.98
N GLN A 88 -15.08 0.17 23.24
CA GLN A 88 -15.81 1.33 23.76
C GLN A 88 -15.04 2.62 23.47
N MET A 89 -15.77 3.70 23.16
CA MET A 89 -15.22 5.03 22.94
C MET A 89 -16.23 6.09 23.40
N SER A 90 -15.77 7.33 23.58
CA SER A 90 -16.65 8.46 23.89
C SER A 90 -17.70 8.70 22.80
N THR A 91 -18.84 9.30 23.16
CA THR A 91 -19.92 9.58 22.22
C THR A 91 -19.48 10.48 21.07
N GLU A 92 -18.62 11.46 21.34
CA GLU A 92 -18.12 12.37 20.32
C GLU A 92 -17.24 11.65 19.29
N LEU A 93 -16.44 10.67 19.72
CA LEU A 93 -15.62 9.85 18.82
C LEU A 93 -16.43 8.83 18.00
N THR A 94 -17.69 8.55 18.39
CA THR A 94 -18.59 7.74 17.56
C THR A 94 -19.16 8.51 16.37
N GLN A 95 -19.05 9.85 16.37
CA GLN A 95 -19.54 10.66 15.25
C GLN A 95 -18.76 10.34 13.97
N PRO A 96 -19.45 10.23 12.84
CA PRO A 96 -18.82 9.88 11.58
C PRO A 96 -18.02 11.07 11.01
N ARG A 97 -16.92 10.75 10.33
CA ARG A 97 -16.22 11.68 9.45
C ARG A 97 -16.80 11.61 8.04
N ASN A 98 -17.30 12.75 7.57
CA ASN A 98 -18.00 12.83 6.28
C ASN A 98 -17.05 12.75 5.07
N ASP A 99 -15.75 12.95 5.29
CA ASP A 99 -14.71 12.84 4.26
C ASP A 99 -14.16 11.42 4.12
N LEU A 100 -14.58 10.48 4.97
CA LEU A 100 -14.06 9.11 5.01
C LEU A 100 -15.17 8.07 4.88
N ALA A 101 -14.84 6.97 4.20
CA ALA A 101 -15.69 5.80 4.16
C ALA A 101 -14.87 4.51 4.24
N ILE A 102 -15.49 3.45 4.78
CA ILE A 102 -15.05 2.08 4.54
C ILE A 102 -15.81 1.54 3.35
N VAL A 103 -15.08 1.08 2.35
CA VAL A 103 -15.61 0.41 1.17
C VAL A 103 -15.30 -1.08 1.28
N LEU A 104 -16.32 -1.92 1.25
CA LEU A 104 -16.18 -3.37 1.15
C LEU A 104 -16.28 -3.75 -0.33
N VAL A 105 -15.28 -4.49 -0.80
CA VAL A 105 -15.22 -4.96 -2.19
C VAL A 105 -15.51 -6.44 -2.28
N ASP A 106 -15.92 -6.89 -3.47
CA ASP A 106 -16.17 -8.30 -3.75
C ASP A 106 -14.92 -9.15 -3.41
N GLY A 107 -15.19 -10.31 -2.79
CA GLY A 107 -14.19 -11.31 -2.43
C GLY A 107 -13.61 -12.05 -3.62
N GLU A 108 -14.32 -12.08 -4.75
CA GLU A 108 -13.92 -12.70 -6.02
C GLU A 108 -12.93 -11.84 -6.82
N VAL A 109 -13.04 -10.52 -6.71
CA VAL A 109 -12.22 -9.57 -7.48
C VAL A 109 -10.83 -9.43 -6.85
N GLY A 110 -9.77 -9.15 -7.62
CA GLY A 110 -8.46 -8.86 -7.03
C GLY A 110 -8.47 -7.54 -6.22
N LEU A 111 -7.84 -7.49 -5.04
CA LEU A 111 -7.75 -6.23 -4.26
C LEU A 111 -7.12 -5.09 -5.05
N TRP A 112 -6.15 -5.40 -5.92
CA TRP A 112 -5.52 -4.41 -6.79
C TRP A 112 -6.49 -3.87 -7.84
N GLU A 113 -7.25 -4.75 -8.48
CA GLU A 113 -8.25 -4.39 -9.49
C GLU A 113 -9.35 -3.54 -8.88
N ALA A 114 -9.91 -3.96 -7.74
CA ALA A 114 -10.90 -3.20 -7.00
C ALA A 114 -10.35 -1.83 -6.55
N ARG A 115 -9.07 -1.76 -6.13
CA ARG A 115 -8.42 -0.48 -5.79
C ARG A 115 -8.38 0.45 -7.01
N MET A 116 -8.07 -0.06 -8.19
CA MET A 116 -8.02 0.75 -9.41
C MET A 116 -9.41 1.24 -9.80
N ALA A 117 -10.44 0.38 -9.75
CA ALA A 117 -11.82 0.76 -10.02
C ALA A 117 -12.31 1.90 -9.11
N ILE A 118 -12.00 1.84 -7.81
CA ILE A 118 -12.30 2.90 -6.84
C ILE A 118 -11.64 4.23 -7.20
N LEU A 119 -10.37 4.20 -7.63
CA LEU A 119 -9.61 5.41 -7.97
C LEU A 119 -10.08 6.05 -9.29
N GLU A 120 -10.79 5.33 -10.16
CA GLU A 120 -11.29 5.86 -11.44
C GLU A 120 -12.55 6.71 -11.31
N VAL A 121 -13.27 6.63 -10.19
CA VAL A 121 -14.55 7.33 -9.97
C VAL A 121 -14.37 8.86 -9.94
N GLY A 122 -13.26 9.36 -9.41
CA GLY A 122 -13.07 10.79 -9.23
C GLY A 122 -11.92 11.16 -8.30
N ASN A 123 -12.16 12.12 -7.42
CA ASN A 123 -11.14 12.67 -6.54
C ASN A 123 -11.06 11.88 -5.23
N ILE A 124 -10.69 10.61 -5.35
CA ILE A 124 -10.69 9.62 -4.28
C ILE A 124 -9.27 9.14 -4.03
N GLU A 125 -8.91 9.00 -2.76
CA GLU A 125 -7.64 8.38 -2.35
C GLU A 125 -7.89 7.20 -1.42
N VAL A 126 -7.24 6.08 -1.73
CA VAL A 126 -7.27 4.88 -0.88
C VAL A 126 -6.16 5.00 0.17
N ARG A 127 -6.55 5.33 1.40
CA ARG A 127 -5.63 5.61 2.52
C ARG A 127 -5.06 4.36 3.17
N SER A 128 -5.85 3.30 3.25
CA SER A 128 -5.40 2.02 3.79
C SER A 128 -6.26 0.88 3.27
N THR A 129 -5.64 -0.28 3.11
CA THR A 129 -6.36 -1.55 3.01
C THR A 129 -6.69 -2.04 4.41
N ILE A 130 -7.93 -2.44 4.65
CA ILE A 130 -8.39 -3.07 5.89
C ILE A 130 -8.77 -4.51 5.54
N PRO A 131 -7.93 -5.50 5.87
CA PRO A 131 -8.21 -6.90 5.55
C PRO A 131 -9.54 -7.38 6.15
N PRO A 132 -10.19 -8.40 5.55
CA PRO A 132 -9.82 -9.10 4.32
C PRO A 132 -10.17 -8.37 3.00
N SER A 133 -11.27 -7.62 2.94
CA SER A 133 -11.79 -7.03 1.69
C SER A 133 -12.23 -5.56 1.84
N GLY A 134 -11.64 -4.81 2.77
CA GLY A 134 -11.98 -3.41 3.00
C GLY A 134 -10.93 -2.41 2.50
N PHE A 135 -11.39 -1.22 2.15
CA PHE A 135 -10.56 -0.03 1.95
C PHE A 135 -11.06 1.13 2.80
N LEU A 136 -10.14 1.82 3.47
CA LEU A 136 -10.37 3.15 4.00
C LEU A 136 -10.12 4.14 2.87
N VAL A 137 -11.18 4.80 2.41
CA VAL A 137 -11.11 5.82 1.36
C VAL A 137 -11.38 7.19 1.95
N GLN A 138 -10.72 8.18 1.39
CA GLN A 138 -11.00 9.59 1.64
C GLN A 138 -11.42 10.25 0.34
N ALA A 139 -12.48 11.05 0.37
CA ALA A 139 -12.96 11.81 -0.77
C ALA A 139 -13.97 12.89 -0.33
N PRO A 140 -14.30 13.87 -1.18
CA PRO A 140 -15.46 14.73 -0.98
C PRO A 140 -16.76 13.90 -0.87
N PRO A 141 -17.79 14.35 -0.14
CA PRO A 141 -19.01 13.58 0.07
C PRO A 141 -19.71 13.13 -1.22
N ASP A 142 -19.69 13.97 -2.26
CA ASP A 142 -20.28 13.66 -3.56
C ASP A 142 -19.58 12.45 -4.23
N ASP A 143 -18.25 12.41 -4.18
CA ASP A 143 -17.45 11.31 -4.75
C ASP A 143 -17.61 10.01 -3.94
N ILE A 144 -17.80 10.10 -2.62
CA ILE A 144 -18.12 8.93 -1.78
C ILE A 144 -19.44 8.30 -2.22
N THR A 145 -20.46 9.11 -2.53
CA THR A 145 -21.75 8.57 -2.99
C THR A 145 -21.65 7.91 -4.36
N ALA A 146 -20.75 8.40 -5.23
CA ALA A 146 -20.52 7.85 -6.56
C ALA A 146 -19.90 6.45 -6.53
N LEU A 147 -19.20 6.07 -5.45
CA LEU A 147 -18.65 4.71 -5.26
C LEU A 147 -19.73 3.61 -5.27
N SER A 148 -21.00 3.95 -5.00
CA SER A 148 -22.11 2.99 -5.07
C SER A 148 -22.44 2.52 -6.49
N LEU A 149 -21.87 3.18 -7.50
CA LEU A 149 -22.04 2.84 -8.91
C LEU A 149 -20.95 1.90 -9.44
N VAL A 150 -19.91 1.64 -8.65
CA VAL A 150 -18.78 0.76 -9.00
C VAL A 150 -19.21 -0.69 -8.81
N GLU A 151 -18.99 -1.53 -9.82
CA GLU A 151 -19.45 -2.93 -9.82
C GLU A 151 -18.78 -3.77 -8.73
N GLU A 152 -17.51 -3.49 -8.47
CA GLU A 152 -16.67 -4.21 -7.50
C GLU A 152 -16.99 -3.86 -6.04
N VAL A 153 -17.85 -2.86 -5.79
CA VAL A 153 -18.19 -2.36 -4.45
C VAL A 153 -19.49 -2.98 -3.96
N GLU A 154 -19.39 -3.70 -2.84
CA GLU A 154 -20.52 -4.41 -2.22
C GLU A 154 -21.21 -3.57 -1.15
N ALA A 155 -20.45 -2.78 -0.38
CA ALA A 155 -21.01 -1.93 0.66
C ALA A 155 -20.12 -0.72 0.98
N ILE A 156 -20.76 0.38 1.39
CA ILE A 156 -20.09 1.60 1.83
C ILE A 156 -20.60 1.94 3.24
N HIS A 157 -19.67 2.17 4.15
CA HIS A 157 -19.97 2.48 5.55
C HIS A 157 -19.27 3.76 6.01
N VAL A 158 -19.95 4.48 6.88
CA VAL A 158 -19.40 5.65 7.56
C VAL A 158 -18.27 5.24 8.50
N VAL A 159 -17.29 6.13 8.66
CA VAL A 159 -16.13 5.91 9.54
C VAL A 159 -16.28 6.76 10.80
N PRO A 160 -16.40 6.15 11.99
CA PRO A 160 -16.33 6.89 13.25
C PRO A 160 -14.95 7.53 13.42
N ALA A 161 -14.92 8.77 13.92
CA ALA A 161 -13.70 9.51 14.23
C ALA A 161 -12.71 8.71 15.10
N GLY A 162 -13.23 7.91 16.05
CA GLY A 162 -12.44 7.06 16.95
C GLY A 162 -11.57 6.00 16.27
N LEU A 163 -11.81 5.68 15.00
CA LEU A 163 -10.92 4.79 14.22
C LEU A 163 -9.51 5.37 14.10
N LEU A 164 -9.40 6.70 14.00
CA LEU A 164 -8.16 7.44 13.78
C LEU A 164 -7.51 7.93 15.08
N VAL A 165 -7.96 7.41 16.21
CA VAL A 165 -7.45 7.75 17.54
C VAL A 165 -6.80 6.54 18.18
N HIS A 166 -5.66 6.78 18.82
CA HIS A 166 -4.97 5.78 19.64
C HIS A 166 -5.89 5.26 20.75
N PRO A 167 -5.90 3.94 21.05
CA PRO A 167 -6.78 3.35 22.06
C PRO A 167 -6.80 4.09 23.41
N ASP A 168 -5.63 4.54 23.87
CA ASP A 168 -5.48 5.25 25.16
C ASP A 168 -6.23 6.58 25.22
N LEU A 169 -6.54 7.19 24.08
CA LEU A 169 -7.24 8.47 23.99
C LEU A 169 -8.75 8.30 23.76
N ARG A 170 -9.25 7.09 23.48
CA ARG A 170 -10.67 6.85 23.11
C ARG A 170 -11.66 7.09 24.25
N LEU A 171 -11.19 6.98 25.48
CA LEU A 171 -11.95 7.17 26.72
C LEU A 171 -11.36 8.29 27.58
N ALA A 172 -10.43 9.06 27.02
CA ALA A 172 -9.87 10.22 27.71
C ALA A 172 -10.96 11.28 27.83
N ASN A 173 -11.38 11.55 29.06
CA ASN A 173 -12.40 12.55 29.36
C ASN A 173 -11.87 13.50 30.44
N GLY A 174 -12.20 14.79 30.32
CA GLY A 174 -11.94 15.81 31.33
C GLY A 174 -10.77 16.74 31.00
N GLU A 175 -10.51 17.70 31.88
CA GLU A 175 -9.57 18.82 31.64
C GLU A 175 -8.08 18.44 31.75
N GLN A 176 -7.73 17.17 31.52
CA GLN A 176 -6.32 16.76 31.51
C GLN A 176 -5.67 17.17 30.20
N THR A 177 -4.54 17.86 30.31
CA THR A 177 -3.68 18.20 29.18
C THR A 177 -2.70 17.07 28.90
N LEU A 178 -2.66 16.62 27.66
CA LEU A 178 -1.84 15.50 27.19
C LEU A 178 -0.90 15.99 26.08
N LEU A 179 0.34 15.51 26.09
CA LEU A 179 1.26 15.73 24.98
C LEU A 179 0.97 14.71 23.88
N VAL A 180 0.55 15.18 22.71
CA VAL A 180 0.13 14.34 21.60
C VAL A 180 0.95 14.58 20.35
N GLU A 181 0.96 13.55 19.51
CA GLU A 181 1.38 13.58 18.14
C GLU A 181 0.16 13.47 17.22
N VAL A 182 0.05 14.44 16.31
CA VAL A 182 -0.97 14.50 15.27
C VAL A 182 -0.29 14.30 13.92
N LEU A 183 -0.78 13.32 13.17
CA LEU A 183 -0.20 12.91 11.90
C LEU A 183 -1.12 13.30 10.74
N GLY A 184 -0.52 13.80 9.67
CA GLY A 184 -1.14 13.98 8.37
C GLY A 184 -1.14 12.69 7.55
N TRP A 185 -1.79 12.76 6.39
CA TRP A 185 -1.90 11.64 5.47
C TRP A 185 -0.59 11.36 4.73
N LYS A 186 -0.40 10.11 4.34
CA LYS A 186 0.70 9.69 3.46
C LYS A 186 0.24 9.65 2.00
N ASP A 187 1.17 9.93 1.10
CA ASP A 187 1.03 9.65 -0.33
C ASP A 187 1.48 8.21 -0.66
N SER A 188 1.45 7.88 -1.95
CA SER A 188 1.92 6.61 -2.50
C SER A 188 3.41 6.35 -2.29
N ASP A 189 4.20 7.42 -2.16
CA ASP A 189 5.65 7.36 -1.91
C ASP A 189 5.97 7.28 -0.41
N LEU A 190 4.93 7.12 0.43
CA LEU A 190 4.99 7.04 1.89
C LEU A 190 5.44 8.33 2.58
N ASN A 191 5.50 9.43 1.85
CA ASN A 191 5.78 10.75 2.38
C ASN A 191 4.53 11.34 3.03
N ARG A 192 4.72 11.97 4.19
CA ARG A 192 3.64 12.56 4.94
C ARG A 192 3.45 14.02 4.53
N HIS A 193 2.20 14.41 4.34
CA HIS A 193 1.83 15.74 3.87
C HIS A 193 1.02 16.51 4.91
N ASP A 194 1.19 17.83 4.88
CA ASP A 194 0.39 18.77 5.67
C ASP A 194 -1.03 18.92 5.11
N LYS A 195 -1.19 18.73 3.80
CA LYS A 195 -2.48 18.77 3.10
C LYS A 195 -2.99 17.36 2.82
N PRO A 196 -4.30 17.09 2.98
CA PRO A 196 -4.89 15.82 2.60
C PRO A 196 -4.97 15.64 1.07
N GLY A 197 -5.04 16.74 0.30
CA GLY A 197 -5.25 16.68 -1.16
C GLY A 197 -6.73 16.70 -1.50
N MET A 198 -7.10 16.17 -2.67
CA MET A 198 -8.49 15.99 -3.11
C MET A 198 -9.40 17.24 -3.05
N GLY A 199 -8.83 18.42 -3.28
CA GLY A 199 -9.60 19.67 -3.28
C GLY A 199 -9.99 20.19 -1.90
N PHE A 200 -9.51 19.56 -0.82
CA PHE A 200 -9.61 20.13 0.52
C PHE A 200 -8.56 21.24 0.68
N ASP A 201 -9.00 22.43 1.08
CA ASP A 201 -8.14 23.59 1.34
C ASP A 201 -7.46 23.55 2.72
N ASP A 202 -7.90 22.63 3.58
CA ASP A 202 -7.47 22.50 4.96
C ASP A 202 -6.03 21.96 5.09
N THR A 203 -5.36 22.35 6.19
CA THR A 203 -3.99 21.91 6.50
C THR A 203 -3.88 21.40 7.93
N LEU A 204 -2.91 20.51 8.17
CA LEU A 204 -2.60 20.03 9.51
C LEU A 204 -2.13 21.18 10.42
N ASN A 205 -1.45 22.17 9.86
CA ASN A 205 -1.09 23.40 10.58
C ASN A 205 -2.31 24.22 11.04
N ILE A 206 -3.37 24.31 10.22
CA ILE A 206 -4.63 24.95 10.64
C ILE A 206 -5.23 24.18 11.82
N ALA A 207 -5.33 22.85 11.71
CA ALA A 207 -5.83 22.02 12.80
C ALA A 207 -5.02 22.21 14.09
N ALA A 208 -3.69 22.16 14.00
CA ALA A 208 -2.81 22.39 15.13
C ALA A 208 -3.04 23.77 15.78
N SER A 209 -3.21 24.82 14.98
CA SER A 209 -3.42 26.18 15.49
C SER A 209 -4.76 26.38 16.22
N LEU A 210 -5.75 25.52 15.96
CA LEU A 210 -7.08 25.60 16.57
C LEU A 210 -7.14 24.85 17.91
N TRP A 211 -6.53 23.67 17.98
CA TRP A 211 -6.73 22.74 19.12
C TRP A 211 -5.45 22.42 19.91
N LEU A 212 -4.26 22.71 19.39
CA LEU A 212 -3.01 22.44 20.09
C LEU A 212 -2.41 23.70 20.71
N GLN A 213 -1.90 23.55 21.93
CA GLN A 213 -1.07 24.54 22.62
C GLN A 213 0.40 24.20 22.44
N GLU A 214 1.24 25.24 22.34
CA GLU A 214 2.70 25.11 22.16
C GLU A 214 3.09 24.18 20.99
N TYR A 215 2.27 24.19 19.93
CA TYR A 215 2.43 23.26 18.84
C TYR A 215 3.66 23.58 18.00
N TRP A 216 4.33 22.54 17.51
CA TRP A 216 5.43 22.67 16.58
C TRP A 216 5.54 21.43 15.70
N SER A 217 6.24 21.58 14.57
CA SER A 217 6.41 20.51 13.58
C SER A 217 7.88 20.11 13.50
N PRO A 218 8.25 18.86 13.82
CA PRO A 218 9.59 18.36 13.54
C PRO A 218 9.80 18.05 12.05
N GLU A 219 8.75 17.64 11.35
CA GLU A 219 8.77 17.20 9.96
C GLU A 219 7.43 17.51 9.28
N PRO A 220 7.41 17.74 7.95
CA PRO A 220 6.17 17.96 7.22
C PRO A 220 5.11 16.90 7.49
N GLY A 221 3.89 17.35 7.76
CA GLY A 221 2.75 16.48 8.07
C GLY A 221 2.84 15.77 9.43
N ARG A 222 3.71 16.20 10.35
CA ARG A 222 3.71 15.79 11.75
C ARG A 222 3.64 17.03 12.64
N MET A 223 2.72 17.02 13.60
CA MET A 223 2.56 18.09 14.58
C MET A 223 2.61 17.51 15.99
N TRP A 224 3.38 18.15 16.87
CA TRP A 224 3.41 17.85 18.30
C TRP A 224 2.87 19.04 19.05
N GLY A 225 2.14 18.79 20.14
CA GLY A 225 1.59 19.84 20.97
C GLY A 225 0.81 19.30 22.16
N LEU A 226 0.45 20.20 23.05
CA LEU A 226 -0.41 19.92 24.19
C LEU A 226 -1.88 20.04 23.77
N ILE A 227 -2.70 19.07 24.13
CA ILE A 227 -4.14 19.06 23.84
C ILE A 227 -4.94 18.76 25.10
N THR A 228 -6.13 19.36 25.25
CA THR A 228 -7.09 18.95 26.26
C THR A 228 -7.78 17.66 25.82
N SER A 229 -8.15 16.78 26.74
CA SER A 229 -8.83 15.52 26.34
C SER A 229 -10.13 15.77 25.56
N ASP A 230 -10.85 16.85 25.88
CA ASP A 230 -12.09 17.27 25.21
C ASP A 230 -11.86 17.95 23.84
N ASP A 231 -10.61 18.23 23.45
CA ASP A 231 -10.29 18.77 22.12
C ASP A 231 -9.84 17.66 21.16
N VAL A 232 -9.60 16.44 21.67
CA VAL A 232 -9.13 15.28 20.87
C VAL A 232 -10.19 14.84 19.87
N ASP A 233 -11.45 14.83 20.28
CA ASP A 233 -12.59 14.51 19.44
C ASP A 233 -12.83 15.54 18.33
N GLU A 234 -12.48 16.81 18.56
CA GLU A 234 -12.61 17.86 17.54
C GLU A 234 -11.46 17.83 16.54
N ILE A 235 -10.20 17.75 16.99
CA ILE A 235 -9.06 17.73 16.09
C ILE A 235 -9.09 16.53 15.14
N VAL A 236 -9.54 15.36 15.61
CA VAL A 236 -9.55 14.15 14.77
C VAL A 236 -10.61 14.20 13.67
N LYS A 237 -11.66 15.02 13.82
CA LYS A 237 -12.69 15.21 12.78
C LYS A 237 -12.15 16.04 11.60
N HIS A 238 -11.02 16.73 11.78
CA HIS A 238 -10.45 17.59 10.74
C HIS A 238 -9.91 16.77 9.54
N PRO A 239 -10.23 17.12 8.28
CA PRO A 239 -9.87 16.34 7.09
C PRO A 239 -8.37 16.06 6.94
N SER A 240 -7.52 17.01 7.31
CA SER A 240 -6.05 16.89 7.22
C SER A 240 -5.43 15.96 8.25
N VAL A 241 -6.18 15.58 9.29
CA VAL A 241 -5.69 14.69 10.36
C VAL A 241 -5.94 13.24 9.96
N ALA A 242 -4.87 12.45 9.95
CA ALA A 242 -4.91 11.01 9.67
C ALA A 242 -4.90 10.17 10.94
N TYR A 243 -4.18 10.62 11.98
CA TYR A 243 -4.08 9.87 13.23
C TYR A 243 -3.67 10.76 14.41
N VAL A 244 -4.21 10.49 15.59
CA VAL A 244 -3.84 11.17 16.85
C VAL A 244 -3.40 10.13 17.88
N ALA A 245 -2.23 10.35 18.47
CA ALA A 245 -1.66 9.46 19.49
C ALA A 245 -0.95 10.22 20.60
N PRO A 246 -0.81 9.65 21.81
CA PRO A 246 0.13 10.16 22.80
C PRO A 246 1.56 10.16 22.25
N MET A 247 2.39 11.11 22.66
CA MET A 247 3.78 11.14 22.21
C MET A 247 4.53 9.86 22.64
N PRO A 248 5.23 9.17 21.73
CA PRO A 248 5.92 7.94 22.07
C PRO A 248 7.09 8.21 23.01
N VAL A 249 7.22 7.40 24.06
CA VAL A 249 8.38 7.43 24.94
C VAL A 249 9.47 6.52 24.36
N LEU A 250 10.53 7.11 23.81
CA LEU A 250 11.67 6.37 23.29
C LEU A 250 12.60 5.98 24.44
N VAL A 251 12.62 4.70 24.80
CA VAL A 251 13.52 4.15 25.81
C VAL A 251 14.56 3.24 25.16
N LEU A 252 15.84 3.60 25.31
CA LEU A 252 16.95 2.77 24.85
C LEU A 252 17.14 1.60 25.84
N HIS A 253 16.83 0.39 25.39
CA HIS A 253 17.12 -0.83 26.12
C HIS A 253 18.48 -1.36 25.65
N ASN A 254 19.51 -1.25 26.51
CA ASN A 254 20.87 -1.78 26.27
C ASN A 254 21.24 -2.85 27.31
N ASP A 255 20.24 -3.60 27.78
CA ASP A 255 20.38 -4.61 28.82
C ASP A 255 20.89 -5.97 28.28
N GLN A 256 20.79 -6.20 26.96
CA GLN A 256 21.23 -7.45 26.31
C GLN A 256 22.55 -7.35 25.52
N ALA A 257 23.20 -6.19 25.42
CA ALA A 257 24.46 -6.08 24.67
C ALA A 257 25.56 -7.01 25.21
N ARG A 258 25.61 -7.21 26.54
CA ARG A 258 26.58 -8.12 27.17
C ARG A 258 26.35 -9.59 26.80
N VAL A 259 25.08 -9.97 26.59
CA VAL A 259 24.68 -11.32 26.15
C VAL A 259 24.99 -11.50 24.67
N ASN A 260 24.64 -10.53 23.83
CA ASN A 260 24.90 -10.55 22.38
C ASN A 260 26.40 -10.50 22.04
N MET A 261 27.22 -9.86 22.89
CA MET A 261 28.68 -9.85 22.73
C MET A 261 29.36 -11.16 23.18
N GLY A 262 28.62 -12.12 23.74
CA GLY A 262 29.19 -13.43 24.11
C GLY A 262 30.32 -13.34 25.13
N ILE A 263 30.35 -12.31 25.98
CA ILE A 263 31.46 -12.11 26.94
C ILE A 263 31.54 -13.23 27.98
N ASN A 264 30.45 -13.98 28.17
CA ASN A 264 30.41 -15.16 29.03
C ASN A 264 30.91 -16.45 28.33
N THR A 265 31.20 -16.39 27.02
CA THR A 265 31.61 -17.54 26.20
C THR A 265 33.13 -17.66 26.06
N VAL A 266 33.90 -16.81 26.74
CA VAL A 266 35.36 -16.96 26.80
C VAL A 266 35.70 -18.11 27.76
N GLU A 267 35.78 -19.32 27.22
CA GLU A 267 36.36 -20.47 27.91
C GLU A 267 37.84 -20.17 28.19
N SER A 268 38.22 -20.12 29.47
CA SER A 268 39.61 -19.94 29.90
C SER A 268 40.41 -21.21 29.65
N THR A 269 40.76 -21.49 28.39
CA THR A 269 41.75 -22.51 28.05
C THR A 269 43.13 -21.89 28.13
N PHE A 270 43.86 -22.18 29.21
CA PHE A 270 45.31 -21.97 29.25
C PHE A 270 45.98 -23.22 28.68
N ILE A 271 46.73 -23.05 27.59
CA ILE A 271 47.61 -24.11 27.07
C ILE A 271 48.84 -24.13 28.00
N THR A 272 49.08 -25.27 28.65
CA THR A 272 50.30 -25.53 29.44
C THR A 272 51.30 -26.31 28.61
#